data_AF-A0A3M1NMN2-F1
#
_entry.id   AF-A0A3M1NMN2-F1
#
_cell.length_a   1.000
_cell.length_b   1.000
_cell.length_c   1.000
_cell.angle_alpha   90.00
_cell.angle_beta   90.00
_cell.angle_gamma   90.00
#
_symmetry.space_group_name_H-M   'P 1'
#
loop_
_entity.id
_entity.type
_entity.pdbx_description
1 polymer ?
#
loop_
_entity_poly.entity_id
_entity_poly.type
_entity_poly.pdbx_seq_one_letter_code
_entity_poly.pdbx_strand_id
1 'polypeptide(L)'
;MENIEVITKITFCFFIYLILAIFVERFVEVLVSIYNYIELKRNFSGFWNKKAEAYRARFDRLFGFQSGKTPRRNKILSWIIWRAIAEKPYPGGKEVVSADQIRHSYLQVGTRSLAFLISLGLVIAIKVQLDLDFLSIIASLFKDVTLIGVIANSAVISVLFSAAALSIGSEPLHRLIASLEDFAKRRRNPATPQAQGGGHA
;
A
#
# COMPACT_ATOMS: atom_id res chain seq x y z
N MET A 1 5.60 -27.07 -26.51
CA MET A 1 6.54 -27.02 -25.37
C MET A 1 6.72 -25.60 -24.85
N GLU A 2 6.81 -24.57 -25.72
CA GLU A 2 6.88 -23.14 -25.34
C GLU A 2 5.87 -22.68 -24.28
N ASN A 3 4.59 -23.04 -24.42
CA ASN A 3 3.57 -22.57 -23.47
C ASN A 3 3.79 -23.05 -22.04
N ILE A 4 4.36 -24.25 -21.84
CA ILE A 4 4.62 -24.79 -20.50
C ILE A 4 5.80 -24.05 -19.87
N GLU A 5 6.87 -23.82 -20.64
CA GLU A 5 8.06 -23.09 -20.17
C GLU A 5 7.74 -21.64 -19.80
N VAL A 6 6.92 -20.95 -20.61
CA VAL A 6 6.49 -19.58 -20.33
C VAL A 6 5.65 -19.53 -19.05
N ILE A 7 4.71 -20.47 -18.86
CA ILE A 7 3.90 -20.54 -17.65
C ILE A 7 4.79 -20.80 -16.42
N THR A 8 5.70 -21.77 -16.51
CA THR A 8 6.63 -22.08 -15.41
C THR A 8 7.49 -20.88 -15.03
N LYS A 9 8.01 -20.12 -16.01
CA LYS A 9 8.79 -18.88 -15.74
C LYS A 9 7.95 -17.82 -15.05
N ILE A 10 6.71 -17.61 -15.50
CA ILE A 10 5.78 -16.64 -14.90
C ILE A 10 5.45 -17.03 -13.45
N THR A 11 5.10 -18.29 -13.21
CA THR A 11 4.79 -18.81 -11.87
C THR A 11 5.99 -18.70 -10.94
N PHE A 12 7.19 -19.03 -11.42
CA PHE A 12 8.42 -18.89 -10.65
C PHE A 12 8.69 -17.42 -10.25
N CYS A 13 8.47 -16.48 -11.17
CA CYS A 13 8.62 -15.06 -10.86
C CYS A 13 7.60 -14.60 -9.82
N PHE A 14 6.33 -14.95 -9.96
CA PHE A 14 5.30 -14.62 -8.96
C PHE A 14 5.66 -15.19 -7.58
N PHE A 15 6.17 -16.41 -7.53
CA PHE A 15 6.62 -17.05 -6.30
C PHE A 15 7.76 -16.27 -5.63
N ILE A 16 8.77 -15.83 -6.40
CA ILE A 16 9.84 -14.98 -5.89
C ILE A 16 9.29 -13.67 -5.30
N TYR A 17 8.41 -12.98 -6.03
CA TYR A 17 7.80 -11.73 -5.56
C TYR A 17 6.96 -11.93 -4.29
N LEU A 18 6.31 -13.09 -4.14
CA LEU A 18 5.54 -13.43 -2.95
C LEU A 18 6.44 -13.68 -1.73
N ILE A 19 7.54 -14.42 -1.91
CA ILE A 19 8.56 -14.59 -0.86
C ILE A 19 9.14 -13.25 -0.43
N LEU A 20 9.50 -12.39 -1.40
CA LEU A 20 10.00 -11.05 -1.11
C LEU A 20 8.98 -10.21 -0.36
N ALA A 21 7.68 -10.31 -0.70
CA ALA A 21 6.63 -9.58 -0.02
C ALA A 21 6.56 -9.98 1.47
N ILE A 22 6.57 -11.29 1.74
CA ILE A 22 6.62 -11.83 3.11
C ILE A 22 7.89 -11.36 3.83
N PHE A 23 9.04 -11.40 3.16
CA PHE A 23 10.30 -10.96 3.74
C PHE A 23 10.26 -9.48 4.13
N VAL A 24 9.80 -8.59 3.23
CA VAL A 24 9.66 -7.15 3.51
C VAL A 24 8.69 -6.93 4.67
N GLU A 25 7.54 -7.60 4.66
CA GLU A 25 6.53 -7.51 5.71
C GLU A 25 7.13 -7.87 7.09
N ARG A 26 7.76 -9.04 7.20
CA ARG A 26 8.40 -9.49 8.46
C ARG A 26 9.56 -8.61 8.88
N PHE A 27 10.36 -8.13 7.94
CA PHE A 27 11.48 -7.25 8.25
C PHE A 27 11.01 -5.90 8.81
N VAL A 28 9.97 -5.31 8.22
CA VAL A 28 9.37 -4.06 8.72
C VAL A 28 8.76 -4.26 10.10
N GLU A 29 8.09 -5.37 10.36
CA GLU A 29 7.57 -5.72 11.70
C GLU A 29 8.68 -5.79 12.76
N VAL A 30 9.82 -6.40 12.42
CA VAL A 30 10.99 -6.45 13.32
C VAL A 30 11.53 -5.05 13.59
N LEU A 31 11.66 -4.20 12.57
CA LEU A 31 12.11 -2.82 12.74
C LEU A 31 11.16 -1.98 13.60
N VAL A 32 9.85 -2.15 13.43
CA VAL A 32 8.83 -1.52 14.27
C VAL A 32 8.93 -2.00 15.71
N SER A 33 9.17 -3.30 15.92
CA SER A 33 9.33 -3.88 17.25
C SER A 33 10.57 -3.32 17.96
N ILE A 34 11.69 -3.19 17.24
CA ILE A 34 12.91 -2.54 17.73
C ILE A 34 12.64 -1.07 18.06
N TYR A 35 11.95 -0.34 17.18
CA TYR A 35 11.58 1.05 17.41
C TYR A 35 10.74 1.20 18.69
N ASN A 36 9.68 0.40 18.83
CA ASN A 36 8.81 0.41 20.00
C ASN A 36 9.59 0.10 21.30
N TYR A 37 10.52 -0.86 21.24
CA TYR A 37 11.39 -1.17 22.38
C TYR A 37 12.27 0.03 22.78
N ILE A 38 12.91 0.69 21.81
CA ILE A 38 13.73 1.89 22.05
C ILE A 38 12.88 3.03 22.62
N GLU A 39 11.68 3.22 22.06
CA GLU A 39 10.74 4.24 22.46
C GLU A 39 10.31 4.09 23.92
N LEU A 40 9.95 2.86 24.33
CA LEU A 40 9.62 2.52 25.71
C LEU A 40 10.81 2.74 26.64
N LYS A 41 12.00 2.27 26.24
CA LYS A 41 13.22 2.39 27.04
C LYS A 41 13.65 3.85 27.25
N ARG A 42 13.37 4.74 26.31
CA ARG A 42 13.73 6.17 26.38
C ARG A 42 12.60 7.09 26.82
N ASN A 43 11.43 6.54 27.16
CA ASN A 43 10.24 7.27 27.60
C ASN A 43 9.85 8.45 26.67
N PHE A 44 9.70 8.17 25.37
CA PHE A 44 9.35 9.17 24.36
C PHE A 44 7.89 9.69 24.44
N SER A 45 7.13 9.31 25.47
CA SER A 45 5.77 9.81 25.73
C SER A 45 5.69 11.34 25.71
N GLY A 46 6.67 12.03 26.30
CA GLY A 46 6.74 13.49 26.30
C GLY A 46 6.94 14.12 24.92
N PHE A 47 7.61 13.42 23.99
CA PHE A 47 7.77 13.89 22.61
C PHE A 47 6.42 13.87 21.86
N TRP A 48 5.67 12.78 22.00
CA TRP A 48 4.37 12.64 21.35
C TRP A 48 3.33 13.61 21.92
N ASN A 49 3.34 13.86 23.23
CA ASN A 49 2.47 14.86 23.85
C ASN A 49 2.75 16.28 23.32
N LYS A 50 4.01 16.70 23.25
CA LYS A 50 4.39 18.00 22.64
C LYS A 50 3.95 18.10 21.17
N LYS A 51 4.09 17.00 20.43
CA LYS A 51 3.67 16.95 19.02
C LYS A 51 2.15 17.05 18.90
N ALA A 52 1.40 16.38 19.79
CA ALA A 52 -0.05 16.45 19.86
C ALA A 52 -0.56 17.86 20.17
N GLU A 53 0.06 18.54 21.13
CA GLU A 53 -0.24 19.95 21.43
C GLU A 53 0.04 20.87 20.23
N ALA A 54 1.16 20.65 19.52
CA ALA A 54 1.47 21.43 18.33
C ALA A 54 0.47 21.20 17.19
N TYR A 55 0.00 19.96 17.00
CA TYR A 55 -1.05 19.64 16.02
C TYR A 55 -2.39 20.25 16.42
N ARG A 56 -2.76 20.16 17.71
CA ARG A 56 -3.94 20.83 18.26
C ARG A 56 -3.90 22.33 18.03
N ALA A 57 -2.78 22.99 18.34
CA ALA A 57 -2.62 24.42 18.15
C ALA A 57 -2.66 24.84 16.66
N ARG A 58 -2.08 24.05 15.75
CA ARG A 58 -2.19 24.27 14.29
C ARG A 58 -3.62 24.11 13.81
N PHE A 59 -4.34 23.14 14.36
CA PHE A 59 -5.74 22.89 14.05
C PHE A 59 -6.63 24.03 14.56
N ASP A 60 -6.48 24.45 15.80
CA ASP A 60 -7.20 25.58 16.40
C ASP A 60 -6.99 26.87 15.59
N ARG A 61 -5.77 27.10 15.08
CA ARG A 61 -5.50 28.20 14.14
C ARG A 61 -6.28 28.03 12.83
N LEU A 62 -6.19 26.87 12.18
CA LEU A 62 -6.86 26.59 10.90
C LEU A 62 -8.40 26.74 10.98
N PHE A 63 -9.01 26.42 12.12
CA PHE A 63 -10.44 26.57 12.34
C PHE A 63 -10.82 27.97 12.88
N GLY A 64 -9.97 28.60 13.67
CA GLY A 64 -10.12 30.00 14.08
C GLY A 64 -10.12 30.97 12.89
N PHE A 65 -9.39 30.66 11.81
CA PHE A 65 -9.43 31.41 10.55
C PHE A 65 -10.65 31.10 9.66
N GLN A 66 -11.41 30.02 9.93
CA GLN A 66 -12.59 29.64 9.13
C GLN A 66 -13.89 30.36 9.52
N SER A 67 -13.87 31.16 10.59
CA SER A 67 -14.99 32.05 10.95
C SER A 67 -15.25 33.17 9.90
N GLY A 68 -14.31 33.38 8.97
CA GLY A 68 -14.44 34.30 7.85
C GLY A 68 -14.45 33.58 6.50
N LYS A 69 -15.60 33.56 5.83
CA LYS A 69 -15.85 33.20 4.41
C LYS A 69 -14.59 32.79 3.59
N THR A 70 -14.20 31.52 3.61
CA THR A 70 -13.22 30.96 2.64
C THR A 70 -13.59 29.53 2.20
N PRO A 71 -13.20 29.10 0.98
CA PRO A 71 -13.96 28.16 0.16
C PRO A 71 -13.66 26.67 0.44
N ARG A 72 -14.59 25.81 -0.01
CA ARG A 72 -14.63 24.32 0.01
C ARG A 72 -13.29 23.54 0.01
N ARG A 73 -12.22 24.08 -0.57
CA ARG A 73 -10.89 23.46 -0.68
C ARG A 73 -10.23 23.23 0.69
N ASN A 74 -10.44 24.13 1.65
CA ASN A 74 -9.89 23.98 3.01
C ASN A 74 -10.65 22.93 3.85
N LYS A 75 -11.91 22.62 3.52
CA LYS A 75 -12.70 21.57 4.18
C LYS A 75 -12.17 20.16 3.91
N ILE A 76 -11.66 19.91 2.69
CA ILE A 76 -11.11 18.60 2.34
C ILE A 76 -9.77 18.39 3.05
N LEU A 77 -8.92 19.42 3.03
CA LEU A 77 -7.63 19.38 3.73
C LEU A 77 -7.83 19.22 5.24
N SER A 78 -8.77 19.98 5.82
CA SER A 78 -9.11 19.85 7.24
C SER A 78 -9.73 18.50 7.56
N TRP A 79 -10.56 17.93 6.70
CA TRP A 79 -11.13 16.59 6.87
C TRP A 79 -10.06 15.48 6.81
N ILE A 80 -9.10 15.57 5.89
CA ILE A 80 -7.99 14.61 5.79
C ILE A 80 -7.11 14.69 7.03
N ILE A 81 -6.76 15.90 7.47
CA ILE A 81 -5.97 16.14 8.68
C ILE A 81 -6.75 15.64 9.91
N TRP A 82 -8.06 15.86 9.96
CA TRP A 82 -8.92 15.40 11.05
C TRP A 82 -9.00 13.88 11.11
N ARG A 83 -9.17 13.21 9.97
CA ARG A 83 -9.22 11.75 9.92
C ARG A 83 -7.89 11.09 10.29
N ALA A 84 -6.78 11.81 10.13
CA ALA A 84 -5.45 11.35 10.48
C ALA A 84 -5.11 11.53 11.97
N ILE A 85 -5.86 12.36 12.71
CA ILE A 85 -5.47 12.85 14.05
C ILE A 85 -6.58 12.66 15.10
N ALA A 86 -7.85 12.71 14.71
CA ALA A 86 -8.99 12.62 15.61
C ALA A 86 -9.44 11.17 15.80
N GLU A 87 -9.66 10.80 17.06
CA GLU A 87 -10.35 9.57 17.43
C GLU A 87 -11.85 9.76 17.17
N LYS A 88 -12.54 8.77 16.59
CA LYS A 88 -14.00 8.88 16.39
C LYS A 88 -14.65 9.09 17.75
N PRO A 89 -15.37 10.21 17.99
CA PRO A 89 -16.03 10.38 19.26
C PRO A 89 -17.16 9.34 19.39
N TYR A 90 -17.40 8.87 20.63
CA TYR A 90 -18.69 8.29 20.98
C TYR A 90 -19.80 9.27 20.55
N PRO A 91 -20.97 8.79 20.07
CA PRO A 91 -22.03 9.68 19.60
C PRO A 91 -22.42 10.66 20.72
N GLY A 92 -22.11 11.96 20.53
CA GLY A 92 -22.32 13.04 21.49
C GLY A 92 -21.09 13.56 22.23
N GLY A 93 -19.90 12.99 22.04
CA GLY A 93 -18.64 13.44 22.66
C GLY A 93 -17.94 14.57 21.93
N LYS A 94 -17.15 15.38 22.65
CA LYS A 94 -16.19 16.33 22.04
C LYS A 94 -15.05 15.55 21.38
N GLU A 95 -14.68 15.92 20.16
CA GLU A 95 -13.55 15.32 19.45
C GLU A 95 -12.23 15.70 20.13
N VAL A 96 -11.44 14.70 20.54
CA VAL A 96 -10.18 14.87 21.27
C VAL A 96 -9.01 14.48 20.36
N VAL A 97 -7.99 15.34 20.31
CA VAL A 97 -6.70 15.02 19.68
C VAL A 97 -5.89 14.18 20.66
N SER A 98 -5.72 12.89 20.39
CA SER A 98 -4.94 11.97 21.23
C SER A 98 -3.51 11.79 20.72
N ALA A 99 -2.54 11.79 21.64
CA ALA A 99 -1.14 11.58 21.31
C ALA A 99 -0.88 10.18 20.71
N ASP A 100 -1.64 9.18 21.17
CA ASP A 100 -1.57 7.81 20.66
C ASP A 100 -2.03 7.70 19.20
N GLN A 101 -3.09 8.41 18.81
CA GLN A 101 -3.54 8.43 17.42
C GLN A 101 -2.51 9.09 16.50
N ILE A 102 -1.86 10.17 16.95
CA ILE A 102 -0.78 10.82 16.20
C ILE A 102 0.42 9.89 16.08
N ARG A 103 0.81 9.20 17.16
CA ARG A 103 1.88 8.20 17.14
C ARG A 103 1.55 7.08 16.16
N HIS A 104 0.36 6.51 16.23
CA HIS A 104 -0.08 5.44 15.34
C HIS A 104 -0.06 5.87 13.87
N SER A 105 -0.63 7.04 13.56
CA SER A 105 -0.65 7.60 12.20
C SER A 105 0.77 7.85 11.66
N TYR A 106 1.65 8.39 12.51
CA TYR A 106 3.04 8.65 12.14
C TYR A 106 3.82 7.36 11.89
N LEU A 107 3.63 6.35 12.75
CA LEU A 107 4.20 5.02 12.58
C LEU A 107 3.67 4.35 11.32
N GLN A 108 2.37 4.42 11.05
CA GLN A 108 1.75 3.82 9.86
C GLN A 108 2.29 4.42 8.55
N VAL A 109 2.49 5.73 8.49
CA VAL A 109 3.11 6.37 7.33
C VAL A 109 4.59 5.99 7.25
N GLY A 110 5.31 6.05 8.36
CA GLY A 110 6.73 5.69 8.43
C GLY A 110 7.01 4.26 7.99
N THR A 111 6.20 3.30 8.44
CA THR A 111 6.33 1.88 8.08
C THR A 111 6.03 1.62 6.62
N ARG A 112 5.00 2.26 6.06
CA ARG A 112 4.69 2.18 4.63
C ARG A 112 5.82 2.75 3.76
N SER A 113 6.35 3.92 4.13
CA SER A 113 7.48 4.52 3.43
C SER A 113 8.73 3.63 3.52
N LEU A 114 9.00 3.07 4.69
CA LEU A 114 10.13 2.16 4.89
C LEU A 114 9.97 0.87 4.07
N ALA A 115 8.80 0.25 4.10
CA ALA A 115 8.47 -0.92 3.29
C ALA A 115 8.67 -0.63 1.78
N PHE A 116 8.24 0.54 1.32
CA PHE A 116 8.44 0.97 -0.06
C PHE A 116 9.91 1.16 -0.40
N LEU A 117 10.71 1.79 0.45
CA LEU A 117 12.14 1.99 0.22
C LEU A 117 12.92 0.66 0.15
N ILE A 118 12.62 -0.27 1.06
CA ILE A 118 13.21 -1.61 1.05
C ILE A 118 12.79 -2.35 -0.22
N SER A 119 11.49 -2.31 -0.56
CA SER A 119 10.95 -2.92 -1.77
C SER A 119 11.60 -2.36 -3.03
N LEU A 120 11.82 -1.04 -3.08
CA LEU A 120 12.48 -0.38 -4.20
C LEU A 120 13.92 -0.88 -4.37
N GLY A 121 14.68 -1.00 -3.28
CA GLY A 121 16.03 -1.56 -3.32
C GLY A 121 16.05 -3.00 -3.82
N LEU A 122 15.13 -3.84 -3.34
CA LEU A 122 15.02 -5.25 -3.76
C LEU A 122 14.63 -5.38 -5.23
N VAL A 123 13.65 -4.61 -5.70
CA VAL A 123 13.22 -4.60 -7.10
C VAL A 123 14.35 -4.13 -8.02
N ILE A 124 15.08 -3.09 -7.64
CA ILE A 124 16.25 -2.64 -8.41
C ILE A 124 17.30 -3.75 -8.48
N ALA A 125 17.59 -4.44 -7.37
CA ALA A 125 18.55 -5.55 -7.35
C ALA A 125 18.11 -6.70 -8.28
N ILE A 126 16.82 -7.07 -8.26
CA ILE A 126 16.24 -8.09 -9.13
C ILE A 126 16.33 -7.68 -10.60
N LYS A 127 15.98 -6.42 -10.90
CA LYS A 127 16.06 -5.90 -12.26
C LYS A 127 17.48 -5.93 -12.80
N VAL A 128 18.47 -5.53 -12.00
CA VAL A 128 19.88 -5.49 -12.43
C VAL A 128 20.46 -6.91 -12.58
N GLN A 129 20.11 -7.84 -11.68
CA GLN A 129 20.72 -9.18 -11.67
C GLN A 129 19.99 -10.20 -12.55
N LEU A 130 18.68 -10.04 -12.72
CA LEU A 130 17.82 -11.03 -13.38
C LEU A 130 17.04 -10.46 -14.58
N ASP A 131 17.10 -9.16 -14.83
CA ASP A 131 16.31 -8.46 -15.87
C ASP A 131 14.80 -8.75 -15.79
N LEU A 132 14.29 -8.85 -14.55
CA LEU A 132 12.90 -9.18 -14.25
C LEU A 132 12.18 -8.01 -13.60
N ASP A 133 10.99 -7.67 -14.13
CA ASP A 133 10.08 -6.67 -13.56
C ASP A 133 8.67 -7.26 -13.39
N PHE A 134 8.00 -6.99 -12.27
CA PHE A 134 6.63 -7.45 -12.04
C PHE A 134 5.66 -6.92 -13.10
N LEU A 135 5.82 -5.66 -13.50
CA LEU A 135 4.95 -5.04 -14.50
C LEU A 135 5.15 -5.62 -15.90
N SER A 136 6.37 -6.02 -16.27
CA SER A 136 6.61 -6.65 -17.58
C SER A 136 6.01 -8.05 -17.64
N ILE A 137 6.02 -8.79 -16.51
CA ILE A 137 5.33 -10.08 -16.38
C ILE A 137 3.81 -9.88 -16.56
N ILE A 138 3.22 -8.87 -15.92
CA ILE A 138 1.80 -8.54 -16.11
C ILE A 138 1.52 -8.17 -17.57
N ALA A 139 2.34 -7.31 -18.18
CA ALA A 139 2.15 -6.92 -19.59
C ALA A 139 2.20 -8.13 -20.54
N SER A 140 3.03 -9.14 -20.24
CA SER A 140 3.09 -10.38 -21.03
C SER A 140 1.81 -11.23 -20.96
N LEU A 141 1.03 -11.10 -19.88
CA LEU A 141 -0.27 -11.76 -19.69
C LEU A 141 -1.42 -10.98 -20.35
N PHE A 142 -1.32 -9.65 -20.40
CA PHE A 142 -2.33 -8.75 -20.98
C PHE A 142 -1.88 -8.14 -22.32
N LYS A 143 -1.36 -8.97 -23.24
CA LYS A 143 -0.87 -8.52 -24.56
C LYS A 143 -1.85 -7.64 -25.35
N ASP A 144 -3.16 -7.76 -25.08
CA ASP A 144 -4.20 -7.01 -25.78
C ASP A 144 -4.53 -5.63 -25.17
N VAL A 145 -3.90 -5.26 -24.06
CA VAL A 145 -4.08 -3.95 -23.42
C VAL A 145 -2.87 -3.07 -23.74
N THR A 146 -3.00 -2.29 -24.82
CA THR A 146 -1.96 -1.36 -25.32
C THR A 146 -1.44 -0.41 -24.25
N LEU A 147 -2.31 0.07 -23.34
CA LEU A 147 -1.91 0.97 -22.26
C LEU A 147 -0.92 0.32 -21.29
N ILE A 148 -1.11 -0.96 -20.94
CA ILE A 148 -0.23 -1.69 -20.01
C ILE A 148 1.12 -1.94 -20.67
N GLY A 149 1.15 -2.25 -21.97
CA GLY A 149 2.39 -2.41 -22.72
C GLY A 149 3.22 -1.12 -22.82
N VAL A 150 2.56 0.03 -23.06
CA VAL A 150 3.24 1.34 -23.12
C VAL A 150 3.81 1.74 -21.77
N ILE A 151 3.07 1.50 -20.67
CA ILE A 151 3.54 1.80 -19.31
C ILE A 151 4.67 0.86 -18.90
N ALA A 152 4.60 -0.43 -19.28
CA ALA A 152 5.64 -1.42 -19.01
C ALA A 152 6.97 -1.15 -19.74
N ASN A 153 6.94 -0.47 -20.89
CA ASN A 153 8.14 -0.08 -21.62
C ASN A 153 8.98 0.99 -20.90
N SER A 154 8.41 1.72 -19.92
CA SER A 154 9.17 2.64 -19.09
C SER A 154 9.83 1.91 -17.94
N ALA A 155 11.15 1.78 -17.99
CA ALA A 155 11.95 1.10 -16.98
C ALA A 155 11.80 1.69 -15.56
N VAL A 156 11.51 2.99 -15.47
CA VAL A 156 11.31 3.68 -14.18
C VAL A 156 9.92 3.36 -13.62
N ILE A 157 8.89 3.40 -14.47
CA ILE A 157 7.51 3.15 -14.03
C ILE A 157 7.33 1.67 -13.65
N SER A 158 7.95 0.75 -14.40
CA SER A 158 7.91 -0.68 -14.07
C SER A 158 8.51 -0.97 -12.70
N VAL A 159 9.64 -0.34 -12.37
CA VAL A 159 10.31 -0.48 -11.07
C VAL A 159 9.47 0.10 -9.95
N LEU A 160 8.96 1.33 -10.12
CA LEU A 160 8.14 1.99 -9.11
C LEU A 160 6.85 1.22 -8.83
N PHE A 161 6.20 0.69 -9.87
CA PHE A 161 4.99 -0.11 -9.72
C PHE A 161 5.27 -1.44 -9.03
N SER A 162 6.36 -2.12 -9.42
CA SER A 162 6.76 -3.39 -8.80
C SER A 162 7.10 -3.18 -7.31
N ALA A 163 7.80 -2.10 -6.98
CA ALA A 163 8.11 -1.73 -5.60
C ALA A 163 6.84 -1.38 -4.80
N ALA A 164 5.90 -0.66 -5.41
CA ALA A 164 4.61 -0.36 -4.79
C ALA A 164 3.82 -1.64 -4.51
N ALA A 165 3.68 -2.54 -5.50
CA ALA A 165 2.99 -3.81 -5.34
C ALA A 165 3.60 -4.67 -4.23
N LEU A 166 4.93 -4.73 -4.17
CA LEU A 166 5.66 -5.46 -3.13
C LEU A 166 5.45 -4.85 -1.73
N SER A 167 5.42 -3.52 -1.63
CA SER A 167 5.28 -2.79 -0.37
C SER A 167 3.90 -2.86 0.28
N ILE A 168 2.86 -3.20 -0.48
CA ILE A 168 1.48 -3.32 0.02
C ILE A 168 1.32 -4.58 0.90
N GLY A 169 2.21 -5.55 0.77
CA GLY A 169 2.26 -6.76 1.58
C GLY A 169 1.86 -8.02 0.83
N SER A 170 2.10 -9.16 1.47
CA SER A 170 1.93 -10.49 0.85
C SER A 170 0.46 -10.82 0.51
N GLU A 171 -0.50 -10.41 1.36
CA GLU A 171 -1.90 -10.78 1.19
C GLU A 171 -2.60 -10.05 0.03
N PRO A 172 -2.46 -8.71 -0.14
CA PRO A 172 -2.99 -8.03 -1.31
C PRO A 172 -2.30 -8.48 -2.61
N LEU A 173 -1.00 -8.78 -2.56
CA LEU A 173 -0.25 -9.34 -3.69
C LEU A 173 -0.78 -10.73 -4.08
N HIS A 174 -1.07 -11.60 -3.10
CA HIS A 174 -1.69 -12.90 -3.34
C HIS A 174 -3.09 -12.77 -3.97
N ARG A 175 -3.92 -11.82 -3.53
CA ARG A 175 -5.24 -11.57 -4.14
C ARG A 175 -5.11 -11.07 -5.58
N LEU A 176 -4.11 -10.24 -5.86
CA LEU A 176 -3.77 -9.83 -7.23
C LEU A 176 -3.41 -11.04 -8.08
N ILE A 177 -2.48 -11.89 -7.62
CA ILE A 177 -2.04 -13.09 -8.35
C ILE A 177 -3.23 -14.03 -8.59
N ALA A 178 -4.06 -14.31 -7.58
CA ALA A 178 -5.25 -15.15 -7.73
C ALA A 178 -6.23 -14.59 -8.77
N SER A 179 -6.45 -13.26 -8.77
CA SER A 179 -7.29 -12.60 -9.76
C SER A 179 -6.71 -12.71 -11.18
N LEU A 180 -5.39 -12.64 -11.32
CA LEU A 180 -4.68 -12.83 -12.58
C LEU A 180 -4.79 -14.28 -13.09
N GLU A 181 -4.67 -15.25 -12.20
CA GLU A 181 -4.84 -16.68 -12.53
C GLU A 181 -6.26 -16.98 -13.00
N ASP A 182 -7.28 -16.47 -12.30
CA ASP A 182 -8.69 -16.65 -12.69
C ASP A 182 -8.98 -16.01 -14.05
N PHE A 183 -8.41 -14.83 -14.32
CA PHE A 183 -8.52 -14.18 -15.62
C PHE A 183 -7.85 -15.01 -16.73
N ALA A 184 -6.65 -15.53 -16.48
CA ALA A 184 -5.94 -16.40 -17.42
C ALA A 184 -6.71 -17.70 -17.71
N LYS A 185 -7.32 -18.32 -16.68
CA LYS A 185 -8.18 -19.51 -16.84
C LYS A 185 -9.40 -19.22 -17.72
N ARG A 186 -10.08 -18.09 -17.53
CA ARG A 186 -11.24 -17.67 -18.33
C ARG A 186 -10.91 -17.48 -19.80
N ARG A 187 -9.72 -16.96 -20.12
CA ARG A 187 -9.24 -16.85 -21.51
C ARG A 187 -8.94 -18.20 -22.16
N ARG A 188 -8.50 -19.18 -21.36
CA ARG A 188 -8.11 -20.51 -21.85
C ARG A 188 -9.32 -21.38 -22.19
N ASN A 189 -10.44 -21.20 -21.48
CA ASN A 189 -11.70 -21.92 -21.70
C ASN A 189 -12.86 -20.95 -22.00
N PRO A 190 -13.02 -20.46 -23.25
CA PRO A 190 -14.12 -19.58 -23.62
C PRO A 190 -15.51 -20.26 -23.65
N ALA A 191 -15.63 -21.55 -23.30
CA ALA A 191 -16.86 -22.35 -23.44
C ALA A 191 -17.48 -22.78 -22.10
N THR A 192 -17.48 -21.93 -21.07
CA THR A 192 -18.38 -22.15 -19.91
C THR A 192 -19.23 -20.91 -19.69
N PRO A 193 -20.50 -20.91 -20.15
CA PRO A 193 -21.46 -19.90 -19.75
C PRO A 193 -21.54 -19.91 -18.22
N GLN A 194 -21.66 -18.72 -17.63
CA GLN A 194 -22.05 -18.58 -16.24
C GLN A 194 -23.32 -19.38 -16.02
N ALA A 195 -23.24 -20.44 -15.20
CA ALA A 195 -24.43 -21.00 -14.59
C ALA A 195 -25.00 -19.91 -13.69
N GLN A 196 -26.05 -19.27 -14.21
CA GLN A 196 -26.99 -18.51 -13.39
C GLN A 196 -27.45 -19.38 -12.23
N GLY A 197 -27.30 -18.86 -11.03
CA GLY A 197 -28.18 -19.09 -9.89
C GLY A 197 -28.20 -17.75 -9.16
N GLY A 198 -29.19 -16.88 -9.35
CA GLY A 198 -30.61 -17.17 -9.26
C GLY A 198 -31.03 -16.64 -7.90
N GLY A 199 -31.47 -15.38 -7.86
CA GLY A 199 -32.02 -14.80 -6.65
C GLY A 199 -33.32 -15.51 -6.28
N HIS A 200 -33.54 -15.69 -4.98
CA HIS A 200 -34.86 -15.76 -4.39
C HIS A 200 -34.78 -15.20 -2.96
N ALA A 201 -35.66 -14.21 -2.74
CA ALA A 201 -36.19 -13.69 -1.48
C ALA A 201 -35.20 -13.07 -0.46
#